data_AF-A0A5M9MSR2-F1
#
_entry.id   AF-A0A5M9MSR2-F1
#
_cell.length_a   1.000
_cell.length_b   1.000
_cell.length_c   1.000
_cell.angle_alpha   90.00
_cell.angle_beta   90.00
_cell.angle_gamma   90.00
#
_symmetry.space_group_name_H-M   'P 1'
#
loop_
_entity.id
_entity.type
_entity.pdbx_description
1 polymer ?
#
loop_
_entity_poly.entity_id
_entity_poly.type
_entity_poly.pdbx_seq_one_letter_code
_entity_poly.pdbx_strand_id
1 'polypeptide(L)'
;MADSSPRASPAPEHQETSNGPCQHTTPPVANHTCHHPYHSQYSESNLPPLLFRMDQPLNTQLGVLSNLIENGQEVTDHEGSAIRDFPFLPRYISSQPPTWLLEYWMRTDYRLTYRDIKARMTTPEDQKPTENALNMRREREVRAPLSLSCWTARRGRANRISRIDIERVEFWTIDQVKFNTTMEIEYRQTETELYPVPFRLRAKSLASAPVATVYYPLDTFLEGDGSHAPSSRITVALDIFYELSERALARGMDSWRQLPAHDIPVSWKPYSDTGRPSAQAGVIVDLEEEDVSLDDASSDQADESEVHS
;
A
#
# COMPACT_ATOMS: atom_id res chain seq x y z
N MET A 1 22.55 57.58 0.68
CA MET A 1 22.45 56.25 0.07
C MET A 1 22.45 55.24 1.20
N ALA A 2 21.26 54.84 1.65
CA ALA A 2 21.05 53.92 2.76
C ALA A 2 20.63 52.58 2.16
N ASP A 3 21.46 51.58 2.36
CA ASP A 3 21.28 50.23 1.85
C ASP A 3 20.32 49.45 2.78
N SER A 4 19.25 48.93 2.19
CA SER A 4 18.18 48.20 2.88
C SER A 4 18.29 46.73 2.49
N SER A 5 18.90 45.92 3.34
CA SER A 5 18.88 44.46 3.20
C SER A 5 17.73 43.85 4.01
N PRO A 6 16.94 42.92 3.45
CA PRO A 6 15.82 42.27 4.13
C PRO A 6 16.30 41.18 5.09
N ARG A 7 15.67 41.16 6.26
CA ARG A 7 15.89 40.23 7.38
C ARG A 7 15.31 38.86 7.02
N ALA A 8 16.16 37.86 6.82
CA ALA A 8 15.72 36.48 6.62
C ALA A 8 15.08 35.93 7.91
N SER A 9 13.88 35.36 7.78
CA SER A 9 13.20 34.62 8.84
C SER A 9 13.96 33.34 9.16
N PRO A 10 14.12 32.96 10.45
CA PRO A 10 14.75 31.70 10.79
C PRO A 10 13.84 30.51 10.44
N ALA A 11 14.46 29.45 9.91
CA ALA A 11 13.83 28.17 9.64
C ALA A 11 13.31 27.51 10.94
N PRO A 12 12.26 26.67 10.88
CA PRO A 12 11.75 25.99 12.07
C PRO A 12 12.79 25.02 12.62
N GLU A 13 13.16 25.22 13.89
CA GLU A 13 13.98 24.33 14.71
C GLU A 13 13.39 22.91 14.72
N HIS A 14 14.21 21.95 14.29
CA HIS A 14 13.98 20.53 14.54
C HIS A 14 14.07 20.29 16.05
N GLN A 15 12.93 20.12 16.70
CA GLN A 15 12.88 19.72 18.11
C GLN A 15 13.44 18.31 18.28
N GLU A 16 14.40 18.21 19.20
CA GLU A 16 15.09 17.00 19.64
C GLU A 16 14.11 15.92 20.11
N THR A 17 14.30 14.70 19.62
CA THR A 17 13.53 13.51 20.00
C THR A 17 13.95 13.03 21.39
N SER A 18 13.11 13.25 22.39
CA SER A 18 13.21 12.55 23.67
C SER A 18 12.86 11.07 23.46
N ASN A 19 13.79 10.16 23.80
CA ASN A 19 13.67 8.70 23.65
C ASN A 19 12.73 8.05 24.69
N GLY A 20 11.65 8.73 25.07
CA GLY A 20 10.63 8.21 26.00
C GLY A 20 9.34 7.81 25.29
N PRO A 21 8.52 6.91 25.87
CA PRO A 21 7.14 6.73 25.41
C PRO A 21 6.43 8.08 25.46
N CYS A 22 5.67 8.39 24.42
CA CYS A 22 5.02 9.68 24.27
C CYS A 22 3.92 9.85 25.33
N GLN A 23 4.20 10.58 26.42
CA GLN A 23 3.26 10.79 27.51
C GLN A 23 2.39 12.02 27.26
N HIS A 24 1.32 11.83 26.49
CA HIS A 24 0.33 12.88 26.24
C HIS A 24 -0.90 12.68 27.11
N THR A 25 -1.17 13.64 27.99
CA THR A 25 -2.44 13.70 28.74
C THR A 25 -3.53 14.45 27.96
N THR A 26 -3.16 15.17 26.90
CA THR A 26 -4.06 15.87 25.98
C THR A 26 -3.54 15.72 24.54
N PRO A 27 -4.40 15.83 23.51
CA PRO A 27 -3.96 15.73 22.13
C PRO A 27 -2.85 16.75 21.80
N PRO A 28 -1.72 16.32 21.22
CA PRO A 28 -0.63 17.21 20.86
C PRO A 28 -0.94 18.06 19.63
N VAL A 29 -0.04 19.01 19.34
CA VAL A 29 -0.11 19.88 18.15
C VAL A 29 -0.14 19.09 16.83
N ALA A 30 -0.68 19.72 15.78
CA ALA A 30 -0.99 19.12 14.48
C ALA A 30 0.19 18.47 13.73
N ASN A 31 1.43 18.87 14.03
CA ASN A 31 2.65 18.38 13.39
C ASN A 31 3.37 17.29 14.21
N HIS A 32 2.75 16.79 15.27
CA HIS A 32 3.32 15.78 16.14
C HIS A 32 2.88 14.37 15.75
N THR A 33 3.85 13.48 15.49
CA THR A 33 3.64 12.03 15.46
C THR A 33 4.30 11.42 16.69
N CYS A 34 3.58 10.64 17.48
CA CYS A 34 4.16 10.02 18.67
C CYS A 34 5.28 9.05 18.29
N HIS A 35 6.28 8.97 19.16
CA HIS A 35 7.26 7.90 19.11
C HIS A 35 6.59 6.54 19.30
N HIS A 36 6.99 5.54 18.51
CA HIS A 36 6.51 4.17 18.62
C HIS A 36 7.65 3.16 18.39
N PRO A 37 7.88 2.18 19.29
CA PRO A 37 9.01 1.25 19.19
C PRO A 37 9.08 0.44 17.90
N TYR A 38 7.93 0.18 17.27
CA TYR A 38 7.84 -0.64 16.05
C TYR A 38 8.57 -0.03 14.83
N HIS A 39 8.85 1.27 14.85
CA HIS A 39 9.48 1.96 13.73
C HIS A 39 10.43 3.08 14.14
N SER A 40 10.76 3.21 15.43
CA SER A 40 11.65 4.26 15.93
C SER A 40 13.10 4.11 15.48
N GLN A 41 13.53 2.90 15.12
CA GLN A 41 14.85 2.64 14.57
C GLN A 41 15.01 3.02 13.09
N TYR A 42 13.90 3.34 12.41
CA TYR A 42 13.89 3.63 10.98
C TYR A 42 13.85 5.13 10.72
N SER A 43 14.38 5.50 9.55
CA SER A 43 14.45 6.88 9.07
C SER A 43 14.50 6.89 7.54
N GLU A 44 14.52 8.07 6.92
CA GLU A 44 14.71 8.20 5.46
C GLU A 44 16.06 7.65 4.97
N SER A 45 17.06 7.65 5.85
CA SER A 45 18.40 7.11 5.61
C SER A 45 18.56 5.64 6.00
N ASN A 46 17.63 5.10 6.79
CA ASN A 46 17.59 3.71 7.23
C ASN A 46 16.16 3.18 7.12
N LEU A 47 15.74 2.89 5.90
CA LEU A 47 14.38 2.48 5.60
C LEU A 47 14.10 1.06 6.08
N PRO A 48 12.86 0.75 6.51
CA PRO A 48 12.49 -0.61 6.89
C PRO A 48 12.60 -1.57 5.70
N PRO A 49 13.16 -2.79 5.87
CA PRO A 49 13.27 -3.78 4.79
C PRO A 49 11.94 -4.06 4.09
N LEU A 50 10.83 -4.04 4.84
CA LEU A 50 9.47 -4.27 4.32
C LEU A 50 9.10 -3.32 3.16
N LEU A 51 9.66 -2.11 3.12
CA LEU A 51 9.41 -1.19 2.02
C LEU A 51 9.92 -1.71 0.68
N PHE A 52 10.96 -2.54 0.66
CA PHE A 52 11.57 -3.02 -0.56
C PHE A 52 11.00 -4.35 -1.06
N ARG A 53 10.03 -4.91 -0.36
CA ARG A 53 9.44 -6.19 -0.74
C ARG A 53 8.40 -6.00 -1.86
N MET A 54 8.44 -6.83 -2.92
CA MET A 54 7.51 -6.69 -4.05
C MET A 54 6.12 -7.21 -3.73
N ASP A 55 6.01 -8.46 -3.30
CA ASP A 55 4.76 -9.14 -2.94
C ASP A 55 4.60 -9.29 -1.43
N GLN A 56 3.35 -9.27 -0.97
CA GLN A 56 3.02 -9.41 0.45
C GLN A 56 3.40 -10.81 0.99
N PRO A 57 3.76 -10.94 2.29
CA PRO A 57 3.89 -12.24 2.96
C PRO A 57 2.66 -13.14 2.79
N LEU A 58 2.88 -14.40 2.36
CA LEU A 58 1.81 -15.36 2.01
C LEU A 58 0.95 -15.73 3.22
N ASN A 59 1.56 -15.80 4.40
CA ASN A 59 0.93 -16.27 5.64
C ASN A 59 0.94 -15.20 6.72
N THR A 60 0.45 -13.99 6.41
CA THR A 60 0.27 -12.97 7.44
C THR A 60 -0.90 -13.38 8.34
N GLN A 61 -0.64 -14.15 9.41
CA GLN A 61 -1.63 -14.42 10.45
C GLN A 61 -1.87 -13.13 11.22
N LEU A 62 -2.91 -12.41 10.82
CA LEU A 62 -3.34 -11.21 11.51
C LEU A 62 -4.35 -11.60 12.60
N GLY A 63 -4.05 -11.21 13.83
CA GLY A 63 -4.97 -11.37 14.95
C GLY A 63 -6.27 -10.58 14.76
N VAL A 64 -7.24 -10.81 15.64
CA VAL A 64 -8.48 -10.03 15.66
C VAL A 64 -8.15 -8.56 15.88
N LEU A 65 -8.69 -7.70 15.02
CA LEU A 65 -8.53 -6.26 15.15
C LEU A 65 -9.64 -5.73 16.06
N SER A 66 -9.28 -5.32 17.27
CA SER A 66 -10.19 -4.68 18.24
C SER A 66 -10.13 -3.15 18.10
N ASN A 67 -11.00 -2.47 18.86
CA ASN A 67 -10.91 -1.03 19.04
C ASN A 67 -9.89 -0.69 20.13
N LEU A 68 -9.32 0.50 20.04
CA LEU A 68 -8.30 1.02 20.93
C LEU A 68 -8.94 1.34 22.28
N ILE A 69 -8.38 0.76 23.34
CA ILE A 69 -8.84 0.96 24.71
C ILE A 69 -7.75 1.72 25.49
N GLU A 70 -8.11 2.87 26.06
CA GLU A 70 -7.27 3.64 26.98
C GLU A 70 -8.00 3.82 28.31
N ASN A 71 -7.34 3.48 29.42
CA ASN A 71 -7.92 3.57 30.78
C ASN A 71 -9.27 2.83 30.92
N GLY A 72 -9.43 1.70 30.22
CA GLY A 72 -10.65 0.88 30.24
C GLY A 72 -11.82 1.47 29.45
N GLN A 73 -11.60 2.51 28.64
CA GLN A 73 -12.61 3.13 27.79
C GLN A 73 -12.19 3.06 26.33
N GLU A 74 -13.18 2.95 25.45
CA GLU A 74 -12.96 2.99 24.01
C GLU A 74 -12.57 4.40 23.57
N VAL A 75 -11.48 4.48 22.82
CA VAL A 75 -11.00 5.74 22.27
C VAL A 75 -11.74 6.04 20.99
N THR A 76 -12.30 7.25 20.91
CA THR A 76 -12.97 7.75 19.72
C THR A 76 -12.16 8.81 19.01
N ASP A 77 -12.39 8.94 17.70
CA ASP A 77 -11.89 10.04 16.91
C ASP A 77 -12.75 11.30 17.10
N HIS A 78 -12.41 12.36 16.37
CA HIS A 78 -13.13 13.62 16.37
C HIS A 78 -14.61 13.55 15.91
N GLU A 79 -15.02 12.48 15.20
CA GLU A 79 -16.40 12.23 14.78
C GLU A 79 -17.15 11.35 15.79
N GLY A 80 -16.50 10.93 16.87
CA GLY A 80 -17.05 10.00 17.85
C GLY A 80 -16.97 8.53 17.42
N SER A 81 -16.28 8.22 16.31
CA SER A 81 -16.10 6.86 15.83
C SER A 81 -14.97 6.16 16.58
N ALA A 82 -15.17 4.89 16.93
CA ALA A 82 -14.14 4.10 17.61
C ALA A 82 -12.87 3.96 16.74
N ILE A 83 -11.72 4.18 17.36
CA ILE A 83 -10.42 4.04 16.71
C ILE A 83 -10.02 2.57 16.73
N ARG A 84 -9.75 1.96 15.57
CA ARG A 84 -9.25 0.57 15.49
C ARG A 84 -7.82 0.46 16.00
N ASP A 85 -7.49 -0.58 16.77
CA ASP A 85 -6.20 -0.77 17.43
C ASP A 85 -5.18 -1.50 16.53
N PHE A 86 -4.37 -0.72 15.81
CA PHE A 86 -3.20 -1.27 15.11
C PHE A 86 -1.97 -1.14 16.03
N PRO A 87 -1.39 -2.25 16.52
CA PRO A 87 -0.37 -2.23 17.57
C PRO A 87 0.98 -1.64 17.14
N PHE A 88 1.13 -1.31 15.84
CA PHE A 88 2.31 -0.67 15.29
C PHE A 88 2.11 0.82 14.99
N LEU A 89 0.87 1.33 15.13
CA LEU A 89 0.58 2.73 14.92
C LEU A 89 0.78 3.53 16.21
N PRO A 90 1.37 4.73 16.12
CA PRO A 90 1.37 5.65 17.24
C PRO A 90 -0.05 6.13 17.57
N ARG A 91 -0.24 6.55 18.83
CA ARG A 91 -1.52 7.09 19.32
C ARG A 91 -1.96 8.36 18.58
N TYR A 92 -1.02 9.27 18.33
CA TYR A 92 -1.25 10.50 17.57
C TYR A 92 -0.31 10.56 16.36
N ILE A 93 -0.85 11.00 15.23
CA ILE A 93 -0.16 11.10 13.95
C ILE A 93 -0.25 12.54 13.45
N SER A 94 0.87 13.09 13.00
CA SER A 94 0.91 14.41 12.35
C SER A 94 -0.04 14.44 11.15
N SER A 95 -0.64 15.59 10.86
CA SER A 95 -1.35 15.82 9.58
C SER A 95 -0.43 15.67 8.36
N GLN A 96 0.89 15.76 8.57
CA GLN A 96 1.92 15.54 7.58
C GLN A 96 2.94 14.53 8.11
N PRO A 97 2.59 13.24 8.23
CA PRO A 97 3.54 12.24 8.71
C PRO A 97 4.66 12.04 7.68
N PRO A 98 5.87 11.58 8.03
CA PRO A 98 6.86 11.18 7.03
C PRO A 98 6.27 10.17 6.03
N THR A 99 6.47 10.38 4.73
CA THR A 99 5.75 9.60 3.72
C THR A 99 6.21 8.15 3.65
N TRP A 100 7.50 7.88 3.88
CA TRP A 100 8.04 6.52 3.98
C TRP A 100 7.40 5.74 5.13
N LEU A 101 7.11 6.42 6.25
CA LEU A 101 6.49 5.83 7.43
C LEU A 101 5.03 5.47 7.15
N LEU A 102 4.33 6.35 6.43
CA LEU A 102 2.97 6.06 5.96
C LEU A 102 2.92 4.86 5.00
N GLU A 103 3.88 4.74 4.07
CA GLU A 103 3.98 3.54 3.21
C GLU A 103 4.28 2.29 4.04
N TYR A 104 5.19 2.40 5.02
CA TYR A 104 5.55 1.28 5.90
C TYR A 104 4.34 0.76 6.67
N TRP A 105 3.59 1.64 7.36
CA TRP A 105 2.37 1.25 8.08
C TRP A 105 1.35 0.53 7.19
N MET A 106 1.14 1.06 5.99
CA MET A 106 0.18 0.50 5.02
C MET A 106 0.64 -0.83 4.41
N ARG A 107 1.92 -1.18 4.56
CA ARG A 107 2.48 -2.48 4.20
C ARG A 107 2.46 -3.44 5.39
N THR A 108 2.58 -2.95 6.63
CA THR A 108 2.57 -3.80 7.83
C THR A 108 1.27 -4.58 8.00
N ASP A 109 0.11 -3.98 7.69
CA ASP A 109 -1.19 -4.66 7.77
C ASP A 109 -2.13 -4.20 6.65
N TYR A 110 -2.57 -5.12 5.80
CA TYR A 110 -3.40 -4.83 4.63
C TYR A 110 -4.81 -4.31 4.98
N ARG A 111 -5.26 -4.48 6.22
CA ARG A 111 -6.56 -4.00 6.71
C ARG A 111 -6.52 -2.51 7.07
N LEU A 112 -5.33 -1.92 7.15
CA LEU A 112 -5.14 -0.51 7.43
C LEU A 112 -5.61 0.35 6.24
N THR A 113 -6.33 1.42 6.55
CA THR A 113 -6.82 2.39 5.58
C THR A 113 -6.38 3.81 5.95
N TYR A 114 -6.52 4.74 5.01
CA TYR A 114 -6.27 6.16 5.32
C TYR A 114 -7.20 6.71 6.41
N ARG A 115 -8.40 6.14 6.58
CA ARG A 115 -9.32 6.54 7.65
C ARG A 115 -8.72 6.29 9.03
N ASP A 116 -8.05 5.16 9.23
CA ASP A 116 -7.44 4.81 10.53
C ASP A 116 -6.26 5.72 10.88
N ILE A 117 -5.52 6.15 9.85
CA ILE A 117 -4.44 7.12 9.99
C ILE A 117 -5.03 8.50 10.33
N LYS A 118 -6.06 8.94 9.59
CA LYS A 118 -6.74 10.23 9.82
C LYS A 118 -7.46 10.29 11.17
N ALA A 119 -7.97 9.17 11.68
CA ALA A 119 -8.61 9.06 12.99
C ALA A 119 -7.64 9.40 14.14
N ARG A 120 -6.33 9.28 13.89
CA ARG A 120 -5.25 9.60 14.83
C ARG A 120 -4.64 10.99 14.62
N MET A 121 -5.10 11.75 13.63
CA MET A 121 -4.63 13.12 13.39
C MET A 121 -5.36 14.09 14.32
N THR A 122 -4.61 14.93 15.03
CA THR A 122 -5.15 15.89 16.01
C THR A 122 -5.71 17.16 15.37
N THR A 123 -5.45 17.35 14.08
CA THR A 123 -5.92 18.51 13.31
C THR A 123 -7.43 18.43 13.02
N PRO A 124 -8.16 19.56 12.99
CA PRO A 124 -9.55 19.61 12.53
C PRO A 124 -9.77 18.97 11.16
N GLU A 125 -10.96 18.41 10.91
CA GLU A 125 -11.26 17.61 9.70
C GLU A 125 -11.10 18.38 8.40
N ASP A 126 -11.49 19.66 8.39
CA ASP A 126 -11.36 20.58 7.25
C ASP A 126 -9.90 20.87 6.87
N GLN A 127 -8.98 20.62 7.81
CA GLN A 127 -7.54 20.81 7.63
C GLN A 127 -6.79 19.49 7.44
N LYS A 128 -7.44 18.32 7.60
CA LYS A 128 -6.80 17.03 7.34
C LYS A 128 -6.58 16.83 5.84
N PRO A 129 -5.45 16.23 5.44
CA PRO A 129 -5.24 15.89 4.04
C PRO A 129 -6.29 14.89 3.56
N THR A 130 -6.72 15.05 2.30
CA THR A 130 -7.59 14.06 1.65
C THR A 130 -6.85 12.73 1.46
N GLU A 131 -7.59 11.62 1.42
CA GLU A 131 -6.99 10.29 1.16
C GLU A 131 -6.22 10.27 -0.17
N ASN A 132 -6.74 10.95 -1.19
CA ASN A 132 -6.07 11.08 -2.47
C ASN A 132 -4.76 11.88 -2.37
N ALA A 133 -4.74 12.97 -1.58
CA ALA A 133 -3.50 13.72 -1.35
C ALA A 133 -2.43 12.83 -0.68
N LEU A 134 -2.80 12.05 0.34
CA LEU A 134 -1.89 11.10 0.99
C LEU A 134 -1.41 10.01 0.01
N ASN A 135 -2.29 9.47 -0.83
CA ASN A 135 -1.93 8.48 -1.84
C ASN A 135 -1.00 9.04 -2.92
N MET A 136 -1.28 10.22 -3.45
CA MET A 136 -0.43 10.86 -4.44
C MET A 136 0.93 11.24 -3.88
N ARG A 137 1.00 11.60 -2.60
CA ARG A 137 2.27 11.88 -1.92
C ARG A 137 3.11 10.61 -1.76
N ARG A 138 2.51 9.50 -1.30
CA ARG A 138 3.16 8.18 -1.25
C ARG A 138 3.68 7.72 -2.61
N GLU A 139 2.91 7.95 -3.66
CA GLU A 139 3.32 7.60 -5.02
C GLU A 139 4.60 8.36 -5.42
N ARG A 140 4.61 9.68 -5.21
CA ARG A 140 5.72 10.55 -5.64
C ARG A 140 6.97 10.39 -4.80
N GLU A 141 6.83 10.33 -3.49
CA GLU A 141 7.96 10.44 -2.55
C GLU A 141 8.53 9.07 -2.14
N VAL A 142 7.79 7.99 -2.34
CA VAL A 142 8.22 6.65 -1.86
C VAL A 142 8.11 5.60 -2.94
N ARG A 143 6.92 5.38 -3.51
CA ARG A 143 6.73 4.26 -4.43
C ARG A 143 7.48 4.44 -5.75
N ALA A 144 7.46 5.64 -6.33
CA ALA A 144 8.19 5.88 -7.56
C ALA A 144 9.72 5.78 -7.38
N PRO A 145 10.35 6.43 -6.38
CA PRO A 145 11.79 6.29 -6.16
C PRO A 145 12.23 4.87 -5.79
N LEU A 146 11.40 4.13 -5.06
CA LEU A 146 11.71 2.76 -4.61
C LEU A 146 11.19 1.67 -5.56
N SER A 147 10.62 2.06 -6.71
CA SER A 147 10.05 1.15 -7.72
C SER A 147 9.00 0.20 -7.15
N LEU A 148 8.18 0.67 -6.21
CA LEU A 148 7.19 -0.13 -5.50
C LEU A 148 5.86 -0.18 -6.22
N SER A 149 5.30 -1.38 -6.28
CA SER A 149 3.88 -1.58 -6.61
C SER A 149 3.01 -1.44 -5.36
N CYS A 150 1.74 -1.07 -5.56
CA CYS A 150 0.77 -1.01 -4.48
C CYS A 150 0.31 -2.43 -4.12
N TRP A 151 0.47 -2.84 -2.85
CA TRP A 151 0.00 -4.16 -2.36
C TRP A 151 -1.52 -4.25 -2.31
N THR A 152 -2.18 -3.17 -1.90
CA THR A 152 -3.63 -3.17 -1.81
C THR A 152 -4.24 -3.01 -3.18
N ALA A 153 -4.88 -4.08 -3.66
CA ALA A 153 -5.87 -4.00 -4.72
C ALA A 153 -6.95 -3.00 -4.30
N ARG A 154 -7.25 -2.01 -5.16
CA ARG A 154 -8.44 -1.19 -4.94
C ARG A 154 -9.66 -2.12 -4.94
N ARG A 155 -10.56 -2.01 -3.95
CA ARG A 155 -11.80 -2.79 -3.91
C ARG A 155 -12.48 -2.76 -5.29
N GLY A 156 -12.81 -3.94 -5.84
CA GLY A 156 -13.40 -4.10 -7.17
C GLY A 156 -12.45 -4.02 -8.36
N ARG A 157 -11.12 -3.94 -8.15
CA ARG A 157 -10.11 -3.86 -9.23
C ARG A 157 -8.90 -4.79 -9.02
N ALA A 158 -9.07 -5.88 -8.25
CA ALA A 158 -7.97 -6.78 -7.89
C ALA A 158 -7.19 -7.35 -9.08
N ASN A 159 -7.81 -7.43 -10.26
CA ASN A 159 -7.17 -7.89 -11.51
C ASN A 159 -6.92 -6.80 -12.57
N ARG A 160 -7.10 -5.51 -12.26
CA ARG A 160 -6.73 -4.45 -13.23
C ARG A 160 -5.28 -4.05 -13.01
N ILE A 161 -4.40 -4.59 -13.86
CA ILE A 161 -3.07 -4.04 -14.07
C ILE A 161 -3.23 -2.66 -14.71
N SER A 162 -2.57 -1.67 -14.12
CA SER A 162 -2.56 -0.29 -14.60
C SER A 162 -1.27 0.00 -15.37
N ARG A 163 -1.25 1.12 -16.11
CA ARG A 163 -0.03 1.61 -16.75
C ARG A 163 1.14 1.76 -15.76
N ILE A 164 0.86 2.23 -14.54
CA ILE A 164 1.88 2.41 -13.49
C ILE A 164 2.51 1.06 -13.12
N ASP A 165 1.72 -0.03 -13.08
CA ASP A 165 2.25 -1.36 -12.78
C ASP A 165 3.27 -1.81 -13.84
N ILE A 166 2.99 -1.52 -15.12
CA ILE A 166 3.91 -1.81 -16.22
C ILE A 166 5.17 -0.97 -16.12
N GLU A 167 5.03 0.32 -15.78
CA GLU A 167 6.16 1.20 -15.53
C GLU A 167 7.01 0.74 -14.34
N ARG A 168 6.49 -0.09 -13.42
CA ARG A 168 7.29 -0.69 -12.33
C ARG A 168 8.04 -1.93 -12.79
N VAL A 169 7.35 -2.89 -13.42
CA VAL A 169 7.97 -4.14 -13.87
C VAL A 169 9.02 -3.90 -14.96
N GLU A 170 8.89 -2.84 -15.75
CA GLU A 170 9.89 -2.41 -16.74
C GLU A 170 11.30 -2.21 -16.13
N PHE A 171 11.39 -1.83 -14.85
CA PHE A 171 12.67 -1.62 -14.15
C PHE A 171 13.12 -2.79 -13.30
N TRP A 172 12.38 -3.89 -13.26
CA TRP A 172 12.71 -5.04 -12.42
C TRP A 172 13.56 -6.06 -13.17
N THR A 173 14.65 -6.50 -12.56
CA THR A 173 15.44 -7.62 -13.07
C THR A 173 14.79 -8.96 -12.72
N ILE A 174 15.14 -10.01 -13.47
CA ILE A 174 14.70 -11.38 -13.17
C ILE A 174 15.11 -11.77 -11.75
N ASP A 175 16.31 -11.40 -11.30
CA ASP A 175 16.77 -11.69 -9.95
C ASP A 175 15.98 -10.90 -8.89
N GLN A 176 15.60 -9.66 -9.17
CA GLN A 176 14.76 -8.87 -8.26
C GLN A 176 13.39 -9.54 -8.06
N VAL A 177 12.79 -10.06 -9.13
CA VAL A 177 11.55 -10.84 -9.06
C VAL A 177 11.79 -12.16 -8.31
N LYS A 178 12.89 -12.87 -8.60
CA LYS A 178 13.27 -14.13 -7.93
C LYS A 178 13.50 -13.97 -6.43
N PHE A 179 14.05 -12.83 -5.99
CA PHE A 179 14.33 -12.52 -4.58
C PHE A 179 13.26 -11.63 -3.92
N ASN A 180 12.10 -11.46 -4.56
CA ASN A 180 10.96 -10.69 -4.06
C ASN A 180 11.31 -9.26 -3.60
N THR A 181 12.16 -8.56 -4.34
CA THR A 181 12.78 -7.33 -3.84
C THR A 181 12.97 -6.25 -4.89
N THR A 182 12.71 -5.00 -4.52
CA THR A 182 13.05 -3.80 -5.31
C THR A 182 14.40 -3.20 -4.92
N MET A 183 15.13 -3.82 -3.97
CA MET A 183 16.52 -3.50 -3.69
C MET A 183 17.39 -3.76 -4.91
N GLU A 184 18.52 -3.09 -4.98
CA GLU A 184 19.51 -3.41 -6.01
C GLU A 184 20.22 -4.71 -5.65
N ILE A 185 20.46 -5.54 -6.66
CA ILE A 185 21.17 -6.81 -6.48
C ILE A 185 22.62 -6.59 -6.87
N GLU A 186 23.52 -6.87 -5.94
CA GLU A 186 24.95 -6.87 -6.24
C GLU A 186 25.41 -8.26 -6.65
N TYR A 187 26.27 -8.28 -7.67
CA TYR A 187 26.80 -9.49 -8.28
C TYR A 187 28.28 -9.64 -7.99
N ARG A 188 28.73 -10.89 -7.87
CA ARG A 188 30.14 -11.24 -7.68
C ARG A 188 30.57 -12.16 -8.80
N GLN A 189 31.73 -11.89 -9.38
CA GLN A 189 32.38 -12.84 -10.28
C GLN A 189 33.01 -13.97 -9.46
N THR A 190 32.70 -15.21 -9.79
CA THR A 190 33.40 -16.38 -9.26
C THR A 190 34.26 -16.99 -10.36
N GLU A 191 35.31 -17.71 -9.98
CA GLU A 191 36.22 -18.37 -10.93
C GLU A 191 35.53 -19.50 -11.71
N THR A 192 34.44 -20.04 -11.16
CA THR A 192 33.73 -21.22 -11.69
C THR A 192 32.57 -20.88 -12.60
N GLU A 193 31.99 -19.69 -12.49
CA GLU A 193 30.78 -19.31 -13.22
C GLU A 193 31.10 -18.44 -14.43
N LEU A 194 30.45 -18.73 -15.55
CA LEU A 194 30.59 -17.94 -16.78
C LEU A 194 30.00 -16.53 -16.64
N TYR A 195 29.05 -16.35 -15.72
CA TYR A 195 28.35 -15.09 -15.49
C TYR A 195 28.43 -14.68 -14.01
N PRO A 196 28.41 -13.37 -13.69
CA PRO A 196 28.34 -12.90 -12.32
C PRO A 196 27.11 -13.47 -11.60
N VAL A 197 27.29 -13.93 -10.36
CA VAL A 197 26.20 -14.47 -9.54
C VAL A 197 25.71 -13.44 -8.52
N PRO A 198 24.38 -13.33 -8.28
CA PRO A 198 23.85 -12.54 -7.18
C PRO A 198 24.51 -12.94 -5.85
N PHE A 199 24.87 -11.97 -5.00
CA PHE A 199 25.43 -12.29 -3.68
C PHE A 199 24.85 -11.52 -2.50
N ARG A 200 24.29 -10.32 -2.71
CA ARG A 200 23.58 -9.57 -1.66
C ARG A 200 22.63 -8.52 -2.21
N LEU A 201 21.74 -8.07 -1.34
CA LEU A 201 20.83 -6.96 -1.60
C LEU A 201 21.44 -5.67 -1.07
N ARG A 202 21.30 -4.59 -1.84
CA ARG A 202 21.66 -3.22 -1.45
C ARG A 202 20.41 -2.37 -1.34
N ALA A 203 20.15 -1.83 -0.16
CA ALA A 203 19.01 -0.97 0.09
C ALA A 203 19.14 0.36 -0.67
N LYS A 204 18.01 0.85 -1.18
CA LYS A 204 17.91 2.22 -1.68
C LYS A 204 17.65 3.17 -0.50
N SER A 205 17.96 4.45 -0.67
CA SER A 205 17.70 5.50 0.32
C SER A 205 16.76 6.55 -0.26
N LEU A 206 15.97 7.18 0.60
CA LEU A 206 15.17 8.37 0.26
C LEU A 206 15.84 9.67 0.74
N ALA A 207 16.94 9.58 1.49
CA ALA A 207 17.66 10.74 1.97
C ALA A 207 18.34 11.50 0.82
N SER A 208 18.24 12.83 0.82
CA SER A 208 18.92 13.69 -0.15
C SER A 208 20.45 13.71 0.01
N ALA A 209 20.94 13.45 1.23
CA ALA A 209 22.36 13.38 1.52
C ALA A 209 22.91 11.96 1.32
N PRO A 210 24.20 11.79 0.98
CA PRO A 210 24.83 10.49 0.96
C PRO A 210 24.74 9.81 2.33
N VAL A 211 24.26 8.57 2.36
CA VAL A 211 24.10 7.76 3.57
C VAL A 211 24.90 6.48 3.45
N ALA A 212 25.28 5.91 4.59
CA ALA A 212 25.94 4.60 4.61
C ALA A 212 25.02 3.56 3.96
N THR A 213 25.57 2.80 3.02
CA THR A 213 24.83 1.75 2.34
C THR A 213 24.49 0.62 3.30
N VAL A 214 23.23 0.23 3.34
CA VAL A 214 22.75 -0.93 4.09
C VAL A 214 22.62 -2.13 3.16
N TYR A 215 23.11 -3.28 3.61
CA TYR A 215 23.10 -4.52 2.86
C TYR A 215 22.31 -5.60 3.58
N TYR A 216 21.69 -6.49 2.80
CA TYR A 216 20.92 -7.61 3.31
C TYR A 216 21.27 -8.92 2.58
N PRO A 217 21.11 -10.09 3.22
CA PRO A 217 21.16 -11.39 2.56
C PRO A 217 20.15 -11.50 1.40
N LEU A 218 20.44 -12.33 0.39
CA LEU A 218 19.54 -12.53 -0.76
C LEU A 218 18.19 -13.13 -0.37
N ASP A 219 18.17 -13.94 0.68
CA ASP A 219 16.99 -14.65 1.18
C ASP A 219 16.10 -13.80 2.11
N THR A 220 16.42 -12.52 2.31
CA THR A 220 15.70 -11.61 3.24
C THR A 220 14.18 -11.58 3.04
N PHE A 221 13.70 -11.76 1.80
CA PHE A 221 12.27 -11.71 1.46
C PHE A 221 11.72 -13.05 0.94
N LEU A 222 12.51 -14.12 1.04
CA LEU A 222 12.09 -15.46 0.67
C LEU A 222 11.41 -16.13 1.86
N GLU A 223 10.34 -16.89 1.60
CA GLU A 223 9.57 -17.59 2.63
C GLU A 223 9.57 -19.10 2.34
N GLY A 224 9.26 -19.89 3.36
CA GLY A 224 9.06 -21.34 3.20
C GLY A 224 10.29 -22.06 2.67
N ASP A 225 10.20 -22.54 1.44
CA ASP A 225 11.24 -23.35 0.77
C ASP A 225 12.43 -22.54 0.24
N GLY A 226 12.46 -21.24 0.49
CA GLY A 226 13.52 -20.35 0.01
C GLY A 226 13.36 -19.98 -1.45
N SER A 227 12.16 -20.09 -2.01
CA SER A 227 11.82 -19.61 -3.35
C SER A 227 10.73 -18.54 -3.28
N HIS A 228 10.72 -17.64 -4.26
CA HIS A 228 9.63 -16.71 -4.46
C HIS A 228 8.82 -17.13 -5.68
N ALA A 229 7.54 -17.41 -5.48
CA ALA A 229 6.56 -17.48 -6.54
C ALA A 229 5.87 -16.11 -6.66
N PRO A 230 6.10 -15.34 -7.75
CA PRO A 230 5.46 -14.04 -7.93
C PRO A 230 3.94 -14.16 -7.89
N SER A 231 3.30 -13.14 -7.32
CA SER A 231 1.84 -13.06 -7.29
C SER A 231 1.27 -12.96 -8.70
N SER A 232 -0.01 -13.34 -8.85
CA SER A 232 -0.73 -13.20 -10.12
C SER A 232 -0.66 -11.78 -10.68
N ARG A 233 -0.62 -10.76 -9.81
CA ARG A 233 -0.47 -9.36 -10.23
C ARG A 233 0.86 -9.13 -10.92
N ILE A 234 1.97 -9.61 -10.35
CA ILE A 234 3.31 -9.46 -10.93
C ILE A 234 3.40 -10.25 -12.24
N THR A 235 2.92 -11.50 -12.24
CA THR A 235 2.92 -12.34 -13.45
C THR A 235 2.15 -11.67 -14.60
N VAL A 236 0.91 -11.24 -14.37
CA VAL A 236 0.10 -10.58 -15.41
C VAL A 236 0.71 -9.24 -15.85
N ALA A 237 1.34 -8.49 -14.93
CA ALA A 237 2.03 -7.26 -15.29
C ALA A 237 3.25 -7.53 -16.18
N LEU A 238 4.05 -8.56 -15.89
CA LEU A 238 5.17 -8.98 -16.73
C LEU A 238 4.69 -9.44 -18.11
N ASP A 239 3.63 -10.25 -18.17
CA ASP A 239 3.07 -10.72 -19.45
C ASP A 239 2.63 -9.55 -20.34
N ILE A 240 1.89 -8.59 -19.76
CA ILE A 240 1.47 -7.38 -20.48
C ILE A 240 2.68 -6.54 -20.90
N PHE A 241 3.70 -6.41 -20.05
CA PHE A 241 4.92 -5.67 -20.39
C PHE A 241 5.63 -6.28 -21.60
N TYR A 242 5.81 -7.61 -21.62
CA TYR A 242 6.43 -8.30 -22.76
C TYR A 242 5.59 -8.18 -24.02
N GLU A 243 4.28 -8.39 -23.93
CA GLU A 243 3.36 -8.25 -25.07
C GLU A 243 3.42 -6.83 -25.67
N LEU A 244 3.43 -5.79 -24.84
CA LEU A 244 3.53 -4.40 -25.31
C LEU A 244 4.93 -4.09 -25.87
N SER A 245 5.98 -4.66 -25.30
CA SER A 245 7.35 -4.48 -25.79
C SER A 245 7.53 -5.13 -27.17
N GLU A 246 6.99 -6.34 -27.38
CA GLU A 246 6.98 -7.02 -28.67
C GLU A 246 6.18 -6.24 -29.73
N ARG A 247 5.02 -5.70 -29.36
CA ARG A 247 4.22 -4.84 -30.25
C ARG A 247 4.98 -3.57 -30.65
N ALA A 248 5.67 -2.94 -29.71
CA ALA A 248 6.47 -1.75 -29.98
C ALA A 248 7.60 -2.07 -30.96
N LEU A 249 8.33 -3.16 -30.70
CA LEU A 249 9.40 -3.64 -31.57
C LEU A 249 8.89 -3.96 -32.98
N ALA A 250 7.75 -4.64 -33.11
CA ALA A 250 7.14 -4.97 -34.40
C ALA A 250 6.74 -3.73 -35.22
N ARG A 251 6.54 -2.58 -34.56
CA ARG A 251 6.24 -1.29 -35.19
C ARG A 251 7.47 -0.38 -35.35
N GLY A 252 8.67 -0.86 -35.00
CA GLY A 252 9.89 -0.05 -35.04
C GLY A 252 9.92 1.07 -34.01
N MET A 253 9.27 0.88 -32.86
CA MET A 253 9.25 1.81 -31.74
C MET A 253 10.26 1.38 -30.67
N ASP A 254 10.89 2.36 -30.02
CA ASP A 254 11.92 2.11 -28.99
C ASP A 254 11.31 1.75 -27.63
N SER A 255 10.03 2.07 -27.42
CA SER A 255 9.35 1.85 -26.14
C SER A 255 7.87 1.58 -26.34
N TRP A 256 7.34 0.66 -25.54
CA TRP A 256 5.89 0.42 -25.42
C TRP A 256 5.10 1.68 -25.08
N ARG A 257 5.74 2.69 -24.45
CA ARG A 257 5.12 3.97 -24.09
C ARG A 257 4.71 4.80 -25.32
N GLN A 258 5.30 4.51 -26.48
CA GLN A 258 5.03 5.17 -27.76
C GLN A 258 3.90 4.48 -28.55
N LEU A 259 3.40 3.34 -28.05
CA LEU A 259 2.29 2.65 -28.70
C LEU A 259 1.06 3.57 -28.80
N PRO A 260 0.39 3.59 -29.95
CA PRO A 260 -0.83 4.37 -30.13
C PRO A 260 -1.98 3.77 -29.31
N ALA A 261 -3.02 4.57 -29.10
CA ALA A 261 -4.13 4.22 -28.21
C ALA A 261 -4.81 2.88 -28.54
N HIS A 262 -4.86 2.46 -29.81
CA HIS A 262 -5.48 1.18 -30.19
C HIS A 262 -4.63 -0.05 -29.84
N ASP A 263 -3.33 0.10 -29.58
CA ASP A 263 -2.42 -1.01 -29.26
C ASP A 263 -2.15 -1.18 -27.75
N ILE A 264 -2.71 -0.29 -26.91
CA ILE A 264 -2.64 -0.40 -25.44
C ILE A 264 -3.94 -1.01 -24.87
N PRO A 265 -3.89 -1.62 -23.67
CA PRO A 265 -5.06 -2.21 -23.04
C PRO A 265 -6.23 -1.23 -22.93
N VAL A 266 -7.42 -1.68 -23.33
CA VAL A 266 -8.65 -0.86 -23.32
C VAL A 266 -8.95 -0.29 -21.93
N SER A 267 -8.60 -1.03 -20.88
CA SER A 267 -8.78 -0.64 -19.48
C SER A 267 -7.98 0.61 -19.07
N TRP A 268 -6.98 1.03 -19.87
CA TRP A 268 -6.15 2.21 -19.63
C TRP A 268 -6.58 3.42 -20.45
N LYS A 269 -7.48 3.24 -21.42
CA LYS A 269 -8.00 4.35 -22.21
C LYS A 269 -8.75 5.32 -21.29
N PRO A 270 -8.59 6.63 -21.50
CA PRO A 270 -9.41 7.63 -20.83
C PRO A 270 -10.89 7.29 -21.04
N TYR A 271 -11.73 7.58 -20.04
CA TYR A 271 -13.17 7.31 -20.13
C TYR A 271 -13.85 8.02 -21.33
N SER A 272 -13.23 9.09 -21.86
CA SER A 272 -13.67 9.76 -23.08
C SER A 272 -13.51 8.94 -24.37
N ASP A 273 -12.58 7.97 -24.38
CA ASP A 273 -12.28 7.12 -25.55
C ASP A 273 -13.00 5.77 -25.49
N THR A 274 -13.44 5.36 -24.31
CA THR A 274 -14.35 4.22 -24.17
C THR A 274 -15.75 4.71 -24.48
N GLY A 275 -16.17 4.62 -25.75
CA GLY A 275 -17.52 5.00 -26.18
C GLY A 275 -18.56 4.51 -25.18
N ARG A 276 -19.46 5.42 -24.75
CA ARG A 276 -20.63 5.02 -23.96
C ARG A 276 -21.28 3.83 -24.68
N PRO A 277 -21.60 2.71 -24.00
CA PRO A 277 -22.55 1.78 -24.57
C PRO A 277 -23.81 2.62 -24.85
N SER A 278 -24.16 2.71 -26.14
CA SER A 278 -25.34 3.42 -26.57
C SER A 278 -26.53 2.81 -25.86
N ALA A 279 -27.11 3.55 -24.90
CA ALA A 279 -28.42 3.24 -24.39
C ALA A 279 -29.40 3.48 -25.52
N GLN A 280 -29.72 2.43 -26.30
CA GLN A 280 -30.95 2.33 -27.06
C GLN A 280 -31.24 0.90 -27.53
N ALA A 281 -32.47 0.49 -27.24
CA ALA A 281 -33.22 -0.67 -27.72
C ALA A 281 -32.87 -2.05 -27.13
N GLY A 282 -33.24 -2.22 -25.86
CA GLY A 282 -33.56 -3.53 -25.26
C GLY A 282 -34.80 -3.36 -24.40
N VAL A 283 -35.90 -3.95 -24.83
CA VAL A 283 -37.22 -3.95 -24.20
C VAL A 283 -37.12 -4.19 -22.68
N ILE A 284 -37.72 -3.32 -21.88
CA ILE A 284 -38.06 -3.61 -20.49
C ILE A 284 -39.08 -4.75 -20.57
N VAL A 285 -38.63 -5.97 -20.28
CA VAL A 285 -39.53 -7.01 -19.82
C VAL A 285 -39.46 -6.92 -18.31
N ASP A 286 -40.54 -6.42 -17.71
CA ASP A 286 -40.82 -6.57 -16.29
C ASP A 286 -40.71 -8.06 -15.96
N LEU A 287 -39.63 -8.45 -15.29
CA LEU A 287 -39.63 -9.65 -14.49
C LEU A 287 -40.13 -9.21 -13.13
N GLU A 288 -41.45 -9.36 -12.97
CA GLU A 288 -42.13 -9.26 -11.68
C GLU A 288 -41.35 -10.10 -10.66
N GLU A 289 -41.08 -9.45 -9.53
CA GLU A 289 -40.54 -10.06 -8.33
C GLU A 289 -41.52 -11.14 -7.86
N GLU A 290 -41.21 -12.41 -8.05
CA GLU A 290 -41.89 -13.48 -7.31
C GLU A 290 -41.39 -13.46 -5.86
N ASP A 291 -42.20 -12.75 -5.08
CA ASP A 291 -42.35 -12.79 -3.64
C ASP A 291 -42.57 -14.26 -3.19
N VAL A 292 -41.53 -14.93 -2.69
CA VAL A 292 -41.72 -16.21 -1.99
C VAL A 292 -41.97 -15.91 -0.53
N SER A 293 -43.23 -15.65 -0.24
CA SER A 293 -43.82 -15.63 1.10
C SER A 293 -43.65 -17.01 1.75
N LEU A 294 -42.85 -17.07 2.82
CA LEU A 294 -42.86 -18.17 3.78
C LEU A 294 -43.78 -17.77 4.92
N ASP A 295 -45.04 -18.21 4.87
CA ASP A 295 -45.91 -18.30 6.04
C ASP A 295 -46.85 -19.52 5.92
N ASP A 296 -46.52 -20.51 6.74
CA ASP A 296 -47.37 -21.21 7.71
C ASP A 296 -48.83 -21.61 7.36
N ALA A 297 -49.07 -22.93 7.37
CA ALA A 297 -50.29 -23.58 7.83
C ALA A 297 -49.90 -25.02 8.25
N SER A 298 -49.90 -25.36 9.55
CA SER A 298 -51.06 -25.87 10.32
C SER A 298 -51.83 -26.94 9.54
N SER A 299 -52.14 -28.15 10.02
CA SER A 299 -52.19 -28.78 11.34
C SER A 299 -52.73 -30.20 11.08
N ASP A 300 -52.43 -31.18 11.95
CA ASP A 300 -53.33 -32.26 12.42
C ASP A 300 -52.48 -33.22 13.26
N GLN A 301 -52.43 -33.06 14.59
CA GLN A 301 -53.34 -33.62 15.61
C GLN A 301 -53.60 -35.12 15.53
N ALA A 302 -53.09 -35.82 16.56
CA ALA A 302 -53.73 -36.86 17.40
C ALA A 302 -52.72 -37.99 17.69
N ASP A 303 -52.66 -38.66 18.82
CA ASP A 303 -53.18 -38.51 20.18
C ASP A 303 -52.62 -39.75 20.94
N GLU A 304 -52.57 -39.68 22.27
CA GLU A 304 -52.44 -40.83 23.21
C GLU A 304 -51.10 -41.61 23.17
N SER A 305 -50.53 -42.13 24.25
CA SER A 305 -50.90 -42.29 25.67
C SER A 305 -49.67 -42.84 26.42
N GLU A 306 -49.62 -42.57 27.73
CA GLU A 306 -49.19 -43.45 28.83
C GLU A 306 -47.86 -44.24 28.73
N VAL A 307 -46.89 -43.94 29.60
CA VAL A 307 -46.71 -44.56 30.95
C VAL A 307 -46.38 -46.06 30.89
N HIS A 308 -45.10 -46.43 31.02
CA HIS A 308 -44.58 -47.28 32.11
C HIS A 308 -43.12 -47.74 31.88
N SER A 309 -42.39 -47.74 32.99
CA SER A 309 -41.12 -48.41 33.31
C SER A 309 -39.82 -47.79 32.82
#